data_AF-A0A3C1BMY8-F1
#
_entry.id   AF-A0A3C1BMY8-F1
#
_cell.length_a   1.000
_cell.length_b   1.000
_cell.length_c   1.000
_cell.angle_alpha   90.00
_cell.angle_beta   90.00
_cell.angle_gamma   90.00
#
_symmetry.space_group_name_H-M   'P 1'
#
loop_
_entity.id
_entity.type
_entity.pdbx_description
1 polymer ?
#
loop_
_entity_poly.entity_id
_entity_poly.type
_entity_poly.pdbx_seq_one_letter_code
_entity_poly.pdbx_strand_id
1 'polypeptide(L)' 'VHVPAAWMALFAYSFIFFASIVAVVLRHPLGYLAARAAAPVGAVFTLVALVTGALWGQPMWGTWWVW' A
#
# COMPACT_ATOMS: atom_id res chain seq x y z
N VAL A 1 -4.68 14.69 -1.59
CA VAL A 1 -3.53 13.75 -1.65
C VAL A 1 -3.88 12.38 -1.07
N HIS A 2 -4.66 12.31 0.00
CA HIS A 2 -5.12 11.04 0.60
C HIS A 2 -5.66 10.03 -0.42
N VAL A 3 -6.67 10.42 -1.21
CA VAL A 3 -7.33 9.48 -2.15
C VAL A 3 -6.35 8.90 -3.18
N PRO A 4 -5.56 9.69 -3.94
CA PRO A 4 -4.54 9.12 -4.83
C PRO A 4 -3.49 8.26 -4.11
N ALA A 5 -3.05 8.65 -2.91
CA ALA A 5 -2.07 7.89 -2.14
C ALA A 5 -2.62 6.53 -1.70
N ALA A 6 -3.89 6.46 -1.31
CA ALA A 6 -4.58 5.22 -0.95
C ALA A 6 -4.67 4.26 -2.16
N TRP A 7 -5.00 4.77 -3.34
CA TRP A 7 -4.99 3.97 -4.58
C TRP A 7 -3.60 3.43 -4.91
N MET A 8 -2.56 4.26 -4.80
CA MET A 8 -1.18 3.83 -5.04
C MET A 8 -0.72 2.76 -4.05
N ALA A 9 -1.08 2.90 -2.77
CA ALA A 9 -0.82 1.87 -1.77
C ALA A 9 -1.51 0.54 -2.11
N LEU A 10 -2.79 0.60 -2.53
CA LEU A 10 -3.55 -0.58 -2.93
C LEU A 10 -2.90 -1.28 -4.13
N PHE A 11 -2.54 -0.53 -5.18
CA PHE A 11 -1.87 -1.09 -6.35
C PHE A 11 -0.52 -1.72 -6.01
N ALA A 12 0.27 -1.08 -5.15
CA ALA A 12 1.56 -1.62 -4.72
C ALA A 12 1.40 -2.95 -3.96
N TYR A 13 0.42 -3.05 -3.05
CA TYR A 13 0.15 -4.30 -2.34
C TYR A 13 -0.46 -5.38 -3.23
N SER A 14 -1.34 -5.02 -4.17
CA SER A 14 -1.83 -5.97 -5.19
C SER A 14 -0.68 -6.51 -6.03
N PHE A 15 0.27 -5.66 -6.44
CA PHE A 15 1.45 -6.09 -7.17
C PHE A 15 2.32 -7.05 -6.33
N ILE A 16 2.56 -6.75 -5.06
CA ILE A 16 3.29 -7.64 -4.14
C ILE A 16 2.58 -8.99 -4.01
N PHE A 17 1.25 -9.00 -3.90
CA PHE A 17 0.44 -10.21 -3.84
C PHE A 17 0.60 -11.08 -5.09
N PHE A 18 0.42 -10.51 -6.29
CA PHE A 18 0.59 -11.25 -7.54
C PHE A 18 2.03 -11.69 -7.76
N ALA A 19 3.02 -10.85 -7.47
CA ALA A 19 4.44 -11.19 -7.56
C ALA A 19 4.81 -12.35 -6.62
N SER A 20 4.23 -12.39 -5.42
CA SER A 20 4.42 -13.47 -4.45
C SER A 20 3.74 -14.76 -4.90
N ILE A 21 2.54 -14.69 -5.49
CA ILE A 21 1.88 -15.87 -6.09
C ILE A 21 2.75 -16.45 -7.20
N VAL A 22 3.23 -15.61 -8.12
CA VAL A 22 4.15 -16.03 -9.20
C VAL A 22 5.41 -16.66 -8.61
N ALA A 23 5.98 -16.07 -7.56
CA ALA A 23 7.16 -16.60 -6.90
C ALA A 23 6.93 -17.99 -6.28
N VAL A 24 5.76 -18.22 -5.67
CA VAL A 24 5.44 -19.49 -4.99
C VAL A 24 5.00 -20.56 -5.98
N VAL A 25 4.10 -20.24 -6.92
CA VAL A 25 3.51 -21.20 -7.87
C VAL A 25 4.51 -21.60 -8.94
N LEU A 26 5.18 -20.62 -9.55
CA LEU A 26 6.13 -20.86 -10.65
C LEU A 26 7.56 -21.08 -10.14
N ARG A 27 7.78 -21.00 -8.81
CA ARG A 27 9.11 -21.08 -8.17
C ARG A 27 10.13 -20.13 -8.79
N HIS A 28 9.66 -19.01 -9.32
CA HIS A 28 10.48 -18.06 -10.07
C HIS A 28 11.15 -17.07 -9.10
N PRO A 29 12.49 -17.04 -8.99
CA PRO A 29 13.19 -16.22 -7.98
C PRO A 29 12.99 -14.71 -8.18
N LEU A 30 12.73 -14.28 -9.42
CA LEU A 30 12.41 -12.88 -9.72
C LEU A 30 11.12 -12.38 -9.04
N GLY A 31 10.15 -13.26 -8.75
CA GLY A 31 8.91 -12.85 -8.07
C GLY A 31 9.17 -12.39 -6.63
N TYR A 32 10.06 -13.08 -5.92
CA TYR A 32 10.49 -12.67 -4.58
C TYR A 32 11.25 -11.34 -4.60
N LEU A 33 12.11 -11.15 -5.61
CA LEU A 33 12.89 -9.92 -5.75
C LEU A 33 11.98 -8.72 -6.09
N ALA A 34 11.01 -8.92 -6.98
CA ALA A 34 10.02 -7.92 -7.34
C ALA A 34 9.12 -7.53 -6.17
N ALA A 35 8.63 -8.52 -5.41
CA ALA A 35 7.84 -8.28 -4.19
C ALA A 35 8.64 -7.49 -3.14
N ARG A 36 9.92 -7.84 -2.94
CA ARG A 36 10.80 -7.15 -1.98
C ARG A 36 11.13 -5.72 -2.41
N ALA A 37 11.29 -5.46 -3.70
CA ALA A 37 11.53 -4.12 -4.23
C ALA A 37 10.27 -3.23 -4.16
N ALA A 38 9.08 -3.81 -4.34
CA ALA A 38 7.81 -3.09 -4.24
C ALA A 38 7.37 -2.81 -2.79
N ALA A 39 7.81 -3.62 -1.83
CA ALA A 39 7.49 -3.46 -0.40
C ALA A 39 7.76 -2.05 0.17
N PRO A 40 8.94 -1.43 0.02
CA PRO A 40 9.19 -0.09 0.53
C PRO A 40 8.31 0.97 -0.15
N VAL A 41 8.02 0.81 -1.45
CA VAL A 41 7.16 1.73 -2.21
C VAL A 41 5.74 1.69 -1.65
N GLY A 42 5.17 0.50 -1.46
CA GLY A 42 3.85 0.33 -0.85
C GLY A 42 3.78 0.88 0.58
N ALA A 43 4.80 0.65 1.39
CA ALA A 43 4.88 1.15 2.76
C ALA A 43 4.87 2.69 2.82
N VAL A 44 5.63 3.36 1.95
CA VAL A 44 5.66 4.84 1.90
C VAL A 44 4.29 5.41 1.50
N PHE A 45 3.65 4.87 0.44
CA PHE A 45 2.31 5.33 0.05
C PHE A 45 1.27 5.07 1.13
N THR A 46 1.40 3.98 1.87
CA THR A 46 0.50 3.67 2.99
C THR A 46 0.68 4.64 4.14
N LEU A 47 1.92 4.97 4.50
CA LEU A 47 2.20 5.97 5.53
C LEU A 47 1.64 7.34 5.13
N VAL A 48 1.83 7.75 3.87
CA VAL A 48 1.24 8.99 3.34
C VAL A 48 -0.28 8.93 3.39
N ALA A 49 -0.90 7.81 2.99
CA ALA A 49 -2.35 7.64 3.02
C ALA A 49 -2.91 7.69 4.45
N LEU A 50 -2.22 7.10 5.43
CA LEU A 50 -2.60 7.11 6.85
C LEU A 50 -2.52 8.52 7.44
N VAL A 51 -1.39 9.21 7.25
CA VAL A 51 -1.19 10.58 7.77
C VAL A 51 -2.19 11.54 7.13
N THR A 52 -2.31 11.51 5.80
CA THR A 52 -3.24 12.40 5.09
C THR A 52 -4.69 12.01 5.30
N GLY A 53 -4.99 10.74 5.59
CA GLY A 53 -6.32 10.24 5.93
C GLY A 53 -6.77 10.70 7.31
N ALA A 54 -5.88 10.62 8.31
CA ALA A 54 -6.15 11.16 9.64
C ALA A 54 -6.46 12.67 9.58
N LEU A 55 -5.70 13.42 8.77
CA LEU A 55 -5.95 14.84 8.53
C LEU A 55 -7.29 15.10 7.81
N TRP A 56 -7.74 14.17 6.96
CA TRP A 56 -9.01 14.27 6.25
C TRP A 56 -10.22 13.88 7.12
N GLY A 57 -10.01 13.07 8.14
CA GLY A 57 -11.06 12.66 9.09
C GLY A 57 -11.62 13.83 9.92
N GLN A 58 -10.77 14.76 10.36
CA GLN A 58 -11.20 15.89 11.20
C GLN A 58 -12.24 16.80 10.54
N PRO A 59 -12.09 17.27 9.28
CA PRO A 59 -13.12 18.08 8.64
C PRO A 59 -14.37 17.28 8.25
N MET A 60 -14.25 15.99 7.96
CA MET A 60 -15.39 15.17 7.54
C MET A 60 -16.25 14.69 8.72
N TRP A 61 -15.62 14.16 9.76
CA TRP A 61 -16.29 13.41 10.85
C TRP A 61 -16.02 14.03 12.24
N GLY A 62 -15.38 15.20 12.30
CA GLY A 62 -15.07 15.90 13.56
C GLY A 62 -14.01 15.21 14.43
N THR A 63 -13.43 14.11 13.93
CA THR A 63 -12.52 13.23 14.66
C THR A 63 -11.38 12.81 13.73
N TRP A 64 -10.15 12.82 14.24
CA TRP A 64 -8.95 12.51 13.44
C TRP A 64 -8.81 11.02 13.13
N TRP A 65 -9.30 10.18 14.04
CA TRP A 65 -9.22 8.74 13.95
C TRP A 65 -10.29 8.14 14.86
N VAL A 66 -11.06 7.20 14.34
CA VAL A 66 -12.06 6.44 15.10
C VAL A 66 -11.75 4.97 14.90
N TRP A 67 -11.68 4.22 15.99
CA TRP A 67 -11.45 2.78 16.01
C TRP A 67 -12.77 2.02 16.14
#